data_AF-A0A8H5YP13-F1
#
_entry.id   AF-A0A8H5YP13-F1
#
_cell.length_a   1.000
_cell.length_b   1.000
_cell.length_c   1.000
_cell.angle_alpha   90.00
_cell.angle_beta   90.00
_cell.angle_gamma   90.00
#
_symmetry.space_group_name_H-M   'P 1'
#
loop_
_entity.id
_entity.type
_entity.pdbx_description
1 polymer ?
#
loop_
_entity_poly.entity_id
_entity_poly.type
_entity_poly.pdbx_seq_one_letter_code
_entity_poly.pdbx_strand_id
1 'polypeptide(L)'
;MADSESNTVVGEEQYEEARKNWLDTAKAAQQAKTEAKQKYNEASPATPFVEWLLRKSPVFIRVYHAFGKAQARFEDVYLEYDNAAAQAWINARDAEG
;
A
#
# COMPACT_ATOMS: atom_id res chain seq x y z
N MET A 1 31.45 -23.20 11.92
CA MET A 1 31.35 -21.77 11.61
C MET A 1 31.09 -21.67 10.12
N ALA A 2 29.88 -21.24 9.76
CA ALA A 2 29.52 -20.77 8.44
C ALA A 2 28.56 -19.60 8.71
N ASP A 3 29.16 -18.42 8.88
CA ASP A 3 28.49 -17.14 8.66
C ASP A 3 28.15 -17.03 7.17
N SER A 4 27.17 -16.19 6.82
CA SER A 4 26.63 -15.89 5.46
C SER A 4 25.41 -16.78 5.12
N GLU A 5 24.18 -16.31 4.99
CA GLU A 5 23.61 -14.97 4.80
C GLU A 5 22.20 -14.97 5.40
N SER A 6 21.88 -14.03 6.29
CA SER A 6 20.48 -13.57 6.40
C SER A 6 20.18 -12.79 5.11
N ASN A 7 20.08 -13.50 3.99
CA ASN A 7 19.48 -12.95 2.79
C ASN A 7 18.02 -12.81 3.16
N THR A 8 17.61 -11.61 3.58
CA THR A 8 16.24 -11.32 3.98
C THR A 8 15.39 -11.38 2.72
N VAL A 9 15.15 -12.59 2.22
CA VAL A 9 14.07 -12.88 1.30
C VAL A 9 12.85 -12.36 2.02
N VAL A 10 12.22 -11.33 1.47
CA VAL A 10 10.89 -10.94 1.91
C VAL A 10 10.04 -12.20 1.85
N GLY A 11 9.69 -12.72 3.03
CA GLY A 11 8.86 -13.90 3.13
C GLY A 11 7.48 -13.57 2.57
N GLU A 12 6.82 -14.57 1.99
CA GLU A 12 5.41 -14.49 1.56
C GLU A 12 4.52 -13.84 2.65
N GLU A 13 4.83 -14.07 3.92
CA GLU A 13 4.17 -13.46 5.07
C GLU A 13 4.30 -11.93 5.11
N GLN A 14 5.49 -11.37 4.85
CA GLN A 14 5.71 -9.93 4.81
C GLN A 14 5.01 -9.28 3.60
N TYR A 15 5.01 -9.97 2.46
CA TYR A 15 4.26 -9.55 1.28
C TYR A 15 2.74 -9.53 1.55
N GLU A 16 2.18 -10.60 2.10
CA GLU A 16 0.74 -10.66 2.41
C GLU A 16 0.34 -9.67 3.51
N GLU A 17 1.19 -9.43 4.51
CA GLU A 17 0.93 -8.39 5.52
C GLU A 17 0.91 -6.99 4.89
N ALA A 18 1.91 -6.65 4.07
CA ALA A 18 1.98 -5.37 3.36
C ALA A 18 0.78 -5.19 2.42
N ARG A 19 0.41 -6.25 1.69
CA ARG A 19 -0.76 -6.29 0.81
C ARG A 19 -2.06 -6.06 1.57
N LYS A 20 -2.26 -6.75 2.69
CA LYS A 20 -3.46 -6.60 3.53
C LYS A 20 -3.56 -5.18 4.09
N ASN A 21 -2.47 -4.63 4.63
CA ASN A 21 -2.43 -3.27 5.13
C ASN A 21 -2.70 -2.22 4.04
N TRP A 22 -2.16 -2.43 2.84
CA TRP A 22 -2.45 -1.59 1.67
C TRP A 22 -3.95 -1.65 1.28
N LEU A 23 -4.54 -2.84 1.21
CA LEU A 23 -5.98 -3.00 0.92
C LEU A 23 -6.88 -2.36 1.98
N ASP A 24 -6.56 -2.55 3.26
CA ASP A 24 -7.33 -1.98 4.37
C ASP A 24 -7.29 -0.45 4.36
N THR A 25 -6.11 0.13 4.15
CA THR A 25 -5.95 1.60 4.06
C THR A 25 -6.58 2.17 2.79
N ALA A 26 -6.53 1.46 1.66
CA ALA A 26 -7.22 1.85 0.42
C ALA A 26 -8.74 1.91 0.63
N LYS A 27 -9.31 0.89 1.28
CA LYS A 27 -10.73 0.83 1.61
C LYS A 27 -11.15 1.97 2.54
N ALA A 28 -10.35 2.26 3.57
CA ALA A 28 -10.61 3.37 4.49
C ALA A 28 -10.56 4.73 3.78
N ALA A 29 -9.58 4.94 2.89
CA ALA A 29 -9.48 6.15 2.09
C ALA A 29 -10.68 6.35 1.17
N GLN A 30 -11.15 5.28 0.53
CA GLN A 30 -12.31 5.30 -0.35
C GLN A 30 -13.61 5.58 0.43
N GLN A 31 -13.79 4.98 1.61
CA GLN A 31 -14.92 5.27 2.49
C GLN A 31 -14.93 6.73 2.93
N ALA A 32 -13.81 7.26 3.42
CA ALA A 32 -13.71 8.65 3.83
C ALA A 32 -13.97 9.63 2.68
N LYS A 33 -13.54 9.31 1.45
CA LYS A 33 -13.86 10.10 0.26
C LYS A 33 -15.36 10.10 -0.04
N THR A 34 -16.02 8.96 0.10
CA THR A 34 -17.46 8.80 -0.14
C THR A 34 -18.28 9.59 0.89
N GLU A 35 -17.95 9.48 2.17
CA GLU A 35 -18.57 10.26 3.25
C GLU A 35 -18.34 11.76 3.06
N ALA A 36 -17.12 12.16 2.68
CA ALA A 36 -16.82 13.55 2.39
C ALA A 36 -17.60 14.06 1.19
N LYS A 37 -17.87 13.23 0.18
CA LYS A 37 -18.68 13.59 -0.98
C LYS A 37 -20.15 13.79 -0.60
N GLN A 38 -20.70 12.98 0.30
CA GLN A 38 -22.05 13.18 0.82
C GLN A 38 -22.16 14.52 1.55
N LYS A 39 -21.26 14.79 2.51
CA LYS A 39 -21.20 16.06 3.24
C LYS A 39 -21.03 17.27 2.32
N TYR A 40 -20.21 17.14 1.27
CA TYR A 40 -20.05 18.18 0.27
C TYR A 40 -21.36 18.47 -0.47
N ASN A 41 -22.09 17.43 -0.90
CA ASN A 41 -23.35 17.62 -1.61
C ASN A 41 -24.42 18.24 -0.71
N GLU A 42 -24.48 17.82 0.56
CA GLU A 42 -25.40 18.38 1.58
C GLU A 42 -25.11 19.85 1.87
N ALA A 43 -23.83 20.21 2.01
CA ALA A 43 -23.43 21.59 2.27
C ALA A 43 -23.52 22.49 1.01
N SER A 44 -23.57 21.89 -0.19
CA SER A 44 -23.58 22.56 -1.50
C SER A 44 -22.69 23.82 -1.56
N PRO A 45 -21.39 23.71 -1.21
CA PRO A 45 -20.50 24.87 -1.20
C PRO A 45 -20.19 25.32 -2.63
N ALA A 46 -19.91 26.60 -2.81
CA ALA A 46 -19.45 27.15 -4.10
C ALA A 46 -18.02 26.72 -4.48
N THR A 47 -17.26 26.16 -3.53
CA THR A 47 -15.89 25.68 -3.73
C THR A 47 -15.87 24.32 -4.42
N PRO A 48 -14.96 24.05 -5.37
CA PRO A 48 -14.82 22.73 -5.99
C PRO A 48 -14.58 21.61 -4.96
N PHE A 49 -15.12 20.41 -5.24
CA PHE A 49 -15.04 19.26 -4.33
C PHE A 49 -13.63 18.92 -3.86
N VAL A 50 -12.64 18.92 -4.74
CA VAL A 50 -11.26 18.56 -4.38
C VAL A 50 -10.66 19.58 -3.40
N GLU A 51 -10.86 20.87 -3.66
CA GLU A 51 -10.36 21.93 -2.79
C GLU A 51 -11.09 21.91 -1.43
N TRP A 52 -12.41 21.69 -1.44
CA TRP A 52 -13.17 21.50 -0.21
C TRP A 52 -12.69 20.27 0.57
N LEU A 53 -12.47 19.15 -0.11
CA LEU A 53 -12.03 17.88 0.49
C LEU A 53 -10.70 18.05 1.23
N LEU A 54 -9.73 18.71 0.59
CA LEU A 54 -8.40 18.98 1.14
C LEU A 54 -8.41 20.03 2.26
N ARG A 55 -9.40 20.92 2.32
CA ARG A 55 -9.51 21.93 3.39
C ARG A 55 -10.40 21.51 4.56
N LYS A 56 -11.45 20.72 4.31
CA LYS A 56 -12.57 20.51 5.23
C LYS A 56 -12.73 19.07 5.70
N SER A 57 -12.00 18.10 5.13
CA SER A 57 -12.03 16.71 5.59
C SER A 57 -10.69 16.27 6.20
N PRO A 58 -10.42 16.59 7.49
CA PRO A 58 -9.25 16.10 8.21
C PRO A 58 -9.18 14.56 8.26
N VAL A 59 -10.34 13.90 8.24
CA VAL A 59 -10.44 12.43 8.21
C VAL A 59 -9.88 11.90 6.90
N PHE A 60 -10.36 12.42 5.76
CA PHE A 60 -9.85 12.02 4.44
C PHE A 60 -8.34 12.23 4.34
N ILE A 61 -7.82 13.38 4.77
CA ILE A 61 -6.38 13.68 4.72
C ILE A 61 -5.58 12.65 5.52
N ARG A 62 -6.02 12.30 6.74
CA ARG A 62 -5.32 11.30 7.57
C ARG A 62 -5.31 9.92 6.92
N VAL A 63 -6.45 9.44 6.44
CA VAL A 63 -6.51 8.10 5.83
C VAL A 63 -5.79 8.06 4.48
N TYR A 64 -5.79 9.15 3.71
CA TYR A 64 -5.04 9.26 2.47
C TYR A 64 -3.53 9.24 2.72
N HIS A 65 -3.06 9.92 3.77
CA HIS A 65 -1.65 9.82 4.20
C HIS A 65 -1.29 8.40 4.67
N ALA A 66 -2.17 7.73 5.42
CA ALA A 66 -1.95 6.36 5.85
C ALA A 66 -1.86 5.40 4.65
N PHE A 67 -2.77 5.57 3.68
CA PHE A 67 -2.73 4.85 2.42
C PHE A 67 -1.43 5.09 1.66
N GLY A 68 -0.96 6.33 1.52
CA GLY A 68 0.31 6.63 0.84
C GLY A 68 1.52 5.95 1.50
N LYS A 69 1.55 5.85 2.84
CA LYS A 69 2.59 5.10 3.56
C LYS A 69 2.49 3.60 3.33
N ALA A 70 1.27 3.04 3.35
CA ALA A 70 1.05 1.63 3.09
C ALA A 70 1.38 1.27 1.63
N GLN A 71 1.10 2.16 0.69
CA GLN A 71 1.44 2.01 -0.73
C GLN A 71 2.96 1.97 -0.93
N ALA A 72 3.70 2.93 -0.38
CA ALA A 72 5.16 2.91 -0.46
C ALA A 72 5.75 1.62 0.11
N ARG A 73 5.25 1.17 1.28
CA ARG A 73 5.70 -0.09 1.88
C ARG A 73 5.35 -1.31 1.02
N PHE A 74 4.16 -1.34 0.42
CA PHE A 74 3.76 -2.43 -0.46
C PHE A 74 4.59 -2.47 -1.74
N GLU A 75 4.90 -1.32 -2.34
CA GLU A 75 5.76 -1.21 -3.53
C GLU A 75 7.18 -1.73 -3.24
N ASP A 76 7.77 -1.35 -2.10
CA ASP A 76 9.10 -1.84 -1.68
C ASP A 76 9.10 -3.37 -1.52
N VAL A 77 8.12 -3.89 -0.75
CA VAL A 77 8.02 -5.31 -0.42
C VAL A 77 7.68 -6.15 -1.65
N TYR A 78 6.86 -5.63 -2.56
CA TYR A 78 6.53 -6.30 -3.83
C TYR A 78 7.77 -6.44 -4.72
N LEU A 79 8.57 -5.38 -4.87
CA LEU A 79 9.79 -5.42 -5.67
C LEU A 79 10.79 -6.44 -5.11
N GLU A 80 10.97 -6.47 -3.79
CA GLU A 80 11.86 -7.43 -3.12
C GLU A 80 11.36 -8.87 -3.25
N TYR A 81 10.05 -9.10 -3.09
CA TYR A 81 9.45 -10.43 -3.26
C TYR A 81 9.56 -10.95 -4.69
N ASP A 82 9.28 -10.11 -5.70
CA ASP A 82 9.37 -10.48 -7.12
C ASP A 82 10.81 -10.81 -7.52
N ASN A 83 11.78 -10.02 -7.07
CA ASN A 83 13.21 -10.29 -7.27
C ASN A 83 13.63 -11.62 -6.62
N ALA A 84 13.17 -11.90 -5.40
CA ALA A 84 13.48 -13.16 -4.73
C ALA A 84 12.84 -14.38 -5.44
N ALA A 85 11.61 -14.25 -5.92
CA ALA A 85 10.94 -15.28 -6.70
C ALA A 85 11.66 -15.53 -8.03
N ALA A 86 12.09 -14.48 -8.72
CA ALA A 86 12.88 -14.58 -9.94
C ALA A 86 14.23 -15.29 -9.69
N GLN A 87 14.93 -14.95 -8.62
CA GLN A 87 16.20 -15.60 -8.25
C GLN A 87 16.00 -17.08 -7.88
N ALA A 88 14.92 -17.41 -7.16
CA ALA A 88 14.57 -18.79 -6.84
C ALA A 88 14.31 -19.62 -8.11
N TRP A 89 13.66 -19.03 -9.12
CA TRP A 89 13.43 -19.69 -10.40
C TRP A 89 14.72 -19.91 -11.20
N ILE A 90 15.63 -18.93 -11.23
CA ILE A 90 16.95 -19.09 -11.85
C ILE A 90 17.74 -20.21 -11.17
N ASN A 91 17.79 -20.21 -9.83
CA ASN A 91 18.50 -21.23 -9.07
C ASN A 91 17.92 -22.63 -9.29
N ALA A 92 16.59 -22.77 -9.38
CA ALA A 92 15.93 -24.05 -9.66
C ALA A 92 16.29 -24.57 -11.06
N ARG A 93 16.28 -23.70 -12.09
CA ARG A 93 16.68 -24.07 -13.45
C ARG A 93 18.14 -24.50 -13.52
N ASP A 94 19.03 -23.81 -12.83
CA ASP A 94 20.46 -24.10 -12.84
C ASP A 94 20.80 -25.38 -12.04
N ALA A 95 19.94 -25.79 -11.09
CA ALA A 95 20.08 -27.04 -10.32
C ALA A 95 19.58 -28.30 -11.07
N GLU A 96 18.81 -28.14 -12.14
CA GLU A 96 18.35 -29.23 -13.02
C GLU A 96 19.35 -29.56 -14.16
N GLY A 97 20.49 -28.86 -14.21
CA GLY A 97 21.54 -28.98 -15.25
C GLY A 97 22.73 -29.87 -14.89
#